data_AF-A0A378IJD5-F1
#
_entry.id   AF-A0A378IJD5-F1
#
_cell.length_a   1.000
_cell.length_b   1.000
_cell.length_c   1.000
_cell.angle_alpha   90.00
_cell.angle_beta   90.00
_cell.angle_gamma   90.00
#
_symmetry.space_group_name_H-M   'P 1'
#
loop_
_entity.id
_entity.type
_entity.pdbx_description
1 polymer ?
#
loop_
_entity_poly.entity_id
_entity_poly.type
_entity_poly.pdbx_seq_one_letter_code
_entity_poly.pdbx_strand_id
1 'polypeptide(L)'
;MKKLIISMLFLLLSTSVFAENVINTQTNTWKSIPITVDAGKHTYTIEKSFLMPEGDYYYTYSGYRCLKNKIEIAGVNPVELNPVNNEGTVIYCYPDK
;
A
#
# COMPACT_ATOMS: atom_id res chain seq x y z
N MET A 1 -55.20 23.96 -34.08
CA MET A 1 -55.41 22.72 -33.30
C MET A 1 -54.06 22.04 -33.03
N LYS A 2 -53.75 21.91 -31.72
CA LYS A 2 -52.82 21.01 -31.02
C LYS A 2 -51.92 20.06 -31.84
N LYS A 3 -50.60 20.15 -31.62
CA LYS A 3 -49.69 19.03 -31.24
C LYS A 3 -48.51 19.64 -30.45
N LEU A 4 -48.66 19.96 -29.16
CA LEU A 4 -48.17 19.15 -28.04
C LEU A 4 -46.80 18.49 -28.30
N ILE A 5 -45.71 19.23 -28.03
CA ILE A 5 -44.42 18.62 -27.69
C ILE A 5 -44.32 18.72 -26.16
N ILE A 6 -44.78 17.66 -25.49
CA ILE A 6 -44.69 17.45 -24.06
C ILE A 6 -43.77 16.24 -23.84
N SER A 7 -42.84 16.41 -22.90
CA SER A 7 -42.21 15.37 -22.08
C SER A 7 -41.07 14.54 -22.68
N MET A 8 -39.86 14.78 -22.15
CA MET A 8 -39.06 13.81 -21.38
C MET A 8 -37.83 14.57 -20.89
N LEU A 9 -37.83 15.11 -19.67
CA LEU A 9 -37.62 14.39 -18.40
C LEU A 9 -36.27 13.65 -18.40
N PHE A 10 -35.32 14.26 -17.67
CA PHE A 10 -34.22 13.64 -16.95
C PHE A 10 -33.36 12.61 -17.69
N LEU A 11 -32.13 13.04 -18.01
CA LEU A 11 -30.94 12.22 -17.82
C LEU A 11 -29.79 13.19 -17.46
N LEU A 12 -29.85 13.73 -16.25
CA LEU A 12 -28.64 14.13 -15.53
C LEU A 12 -27.90 12.82 -15.23
N LEU A 13 -27.09 12.38 -16.19
CA LEU A 13 -26.09 11.34 -15.95
C LEU A 13 -25.06 11.96 -14.99
N SER A 14 -25.36 11.79 -13.72
CA SER A 14 -24.39 11.86 -12.64
C SER A 14 -23.34 10.80 -12.94
N THR A 15 -22.23 11.21 -13.54
CA THR A 15 -21.03 10.39 -13.60
C THR A 15 -20.52 10.26 -12.17
N SER A 16 -21.01 9.26 -11.47
CA SER A 16 -20.51 8.85 -10.17
C SER A 16 -19.28 7.96 -10.37
N VAL A 17 -18.25 8.22 -9.56
CA VAL A 17 -17.13 7.32 -9.23
C VAL A 17 -16.10 7.19 -10.37
N PHE A 18 -14.86 7.61 -10.18
CA PHE A 18 -14.00 7.25 -9.06
C PHE A 18 -13.59 8.48 -8.25
N ALA A 19 -13.87 8.44 -6.94
CA ALA A 19 -12.86 8.93 -6.01
C ALA A 19 -11.63 8.07 -6.31
N GLU A 20 -10.78 8.57 -7.21
CA GLU A 20 -9.39 8.20 -7.22
C GLU A 20 -9.00 8.39 -5.76
N ASN A 21 -8.80 7.28 -5.05
CA ASN A 21 -8.23 7.35 -3.71
C ASN A 21 -7.04 8.26 -3.92
N VAL A 22 -7.09 9.45 -3.30
CA VAL A 22 -5.94 10.31 -3.21
C VAL A 22 -4.98 9.48 -2.38
N ILE A 23 -4.25 8.58 -3.06
CA ILE A 23 -3.02 7.99 -2.58
C ILE A 23 -2.19 9.24 -2.42
N ASN A 24 -2.22 9.69 -1.18
CA ASN A 24 -1.59 10.86 -0.63
C ASN A 24 -0.36 11.18 -1.48
N THR A 25 -0.39 12.27 -2.24
CA THR A 25 0.69 12.67 -3.15
C THR A 25 2.02 12.91 -2.43
N GLN A 26 2.04 12.83 -1.09
CA GLN A 26 3.24 12.76 -0.25
C GLN A 26 3.96 11.39 -0.28
N THR A 27 3.32 10.29 -0.73
CA THR A 27 3.97 8.96 -0.85
C THR A 27 4.68 8.72 -2.18
N ASN A 28 4.67 9.66 -3.13
CA ASN A 28 5.35 9.51 -4.42
C ASN A 28 6.89 9.45 -4.31
N THR A 29 7.48 9.72 -3.15
CA THR A 29 8.92 9.62 -2.93
C THR A 29 9.36 8.24 -2.42
N TRP A 30 8.50 7.51 -1.71
CA TRP A 30 8.87 6.26 -1.07
C TRP A 30 8.66 5.08 -2.03
N LYS A 31 9.75 4.37 -2.35
CA LYS A 31 9.69 3.20 -3.23
C LYS A 31 9.33 1.93 -2.44
N SER A 32 8.59 1.02 -3.07
CA SER A 32 8.22 -0.27 -2.47
C SER A 32 9.23 -1.35 -2.85
N ILE A 33 9.64 -2.13 -1.86
CA ILE A 33 10.52 -3.30 -2.00
C ILE A 33 9.72 -4.56 -1.69
N PRO A 34 9.42 -5.43 -2.67
CA PRO A 34 8.77 -6.70 -2.40
C PRO A 34 9.72 -7.62 -1.62
N ILE A 35 9.17 -8.30 -0.60
CA ILE A 35 9.89 -9.29 0.21
C ILE A 35 9.10 -10.60 0.28
N THR A 36 9.84 -11.69 0.44
CA THR A 36 9.28 -13.00 0.78
C THR A 36 9.41 -13.20 2.28
N VAL A 37 8.33 -13.65 2.93
CA VAL A 37 8.27 -13.82 4.38
C VAL A 37 8.04 -15.28 4.74
N ASP A 38 8.84 -15.79 5.68
CA ASP A 38 8.58 -17.02 6.41
C ASP A 38 8.00 -16.65 7.77
N ALA A 39 6.66 -16.69 7.88
CA ALA A 39 5.95 -16.31 9.08
C ALA A 39 6.22 -17.26 10.26
N GLY A 40 6.53 -18.54 10.00
CA GLY A 40 6.85 -19.50 11.04
C GLY A 40 8.19 -19.20 11.72
N LYS A 41 9.14 -18.63 10.96
CA LYS A 41 10.46 -18.25 11.47
C LYS A 41 10.61 -16.76 11.78
N HIS A 42 9.61 -15.93 11.50
CA HIS A 42 9.68 -14.47 11.59
C HIS A 42 10.88 -13.90 10.82
N THR A 43 11.10 -14.42 9.60
CA THR A 43 12.20 -13.99 8.73
C THR A 43 11.73 -13.50 7.37
N TYR A 44 12.54 -12.65 6.74
CA TYR A 44 12.29 -12.17 5.38
C TYR A 44 13.53 -12.28 4.48
N THR A 45 13.28 -12.34 3.17
CA THR A 45 14.30 -12.25 2.12
C THR A 45 13.88 -11.24 1.07
N ILE A 46 14.87 -10.57 0.49
CA ILE A 46 14.72 -9.74 -0.70
C ILE A 46 15.28 -10.55 -1.88
N GLU A 47 14.64 -10.48 -3.04
CA GLU A 47 15.19 -11.08 -4.25
C GLU A 47 16.56 -10.46 -4.57
N LYS A 48 17.57 -11.30 -4.87
CA LYS A 48 18.94 -10.83 -5.14
C LYS A 48 19.05 -9.88 -6.32
N SER A 49 18.10 -9.94 -7.25
CA SER A 49 17.98 -9.06 -8.42
C SER A 49 17.42 -7.69 -8.08
N PHE A 50 16.87 -7.49 -6.88
CA PHE A 50 16.20 -6.25 -6.52
C PHE A 50 17.22 -5.17 -6.15
N LEU A 51 17.32 -4.13 -6.98
CA LEU A 51 18.15 -2.97 -6.69
C LEU A 51 17.50 -2.13 -5.59
N MET A 52 18.20 -1.97 -4.47
CA MET A 52 17.77 -1.06 -3.42
C MET A 52 17.72 0.36 -3.98
N PRO A 53 16.58 1.05 -3.88
CA PRO A 53 16.48 2.40 -4.36
C PRO A 53 17.29 3.36 -3.48
N GLU A 54 17.76 4.43 -4.10
CA GLU A 54 18.26 5.60 -3.40
C GLU A 54 17.08 6.35 -2.75
N GLY A 55 17.30 6.84 -1.53
CA GLY A 55 16.30 7.58 -0.75
C GLY A 55 15.40 6.68 0.10
N ASP A 56 14.18 7.16 0.36
CA ASP A 56 13.23 6.51 1.24
C ASP A 56 12.51 5.33 0.55
N TYR A 57 12.33 4.26 1.31
CA TYR A 57 11.60 3.09 0.84
C TYR A 57 11.02 2.28 2.00
N TYR A 58 10.04 1.45 1.67
CA TYR A 58 9.40 0.50 2.58
C TYR A 58 9.37 -0.88 1.95
N TYR A 59 9.21 -1.91 2.77
CA TYR A 59 9.07 -3.28 2.29
C TYR A 59 7.60 -3.69 2.22
N THR A 60 7.25 -4.60 1.32
CA THR A 60 5.87 -5.11 1.18
C THR A 60 5.83 -6.62 1.01
N TYR A 61 4.82 -7.23 1.61
CA TYR A 61 4.38 -8.59 1.32
C TYR A 61 2.86 -8.68 1.52
N SER A 62 2.25 -9.82 1.19
CA SER A 62 0.80 -10.03 1.13
C SER A 62 0.01 -9.41 2.29
N GLY A 63 -0.53 -8.20 2.08
CA GLY A 63 -1.38 -7.47 3.05
C GLY A 63 -0.62 -6.66 4.11
N TYR A 64 0.70 -6.46 3.96
CA TYR A 64 1.52 -5.76 4.95
C TYR A 64 2.48 -4.76 4.31
N ARG A 65 2.69 -3.67 5.04
CA ARG A 65 3.72 -2.67 4.78
C ARG A 65 4.71 -2.65 5.92
N CYS A 66 6.00 -2.78 5.62
CA CYS A 66 7.04 -2.81 6.63
C CYS A 66 7.99 -1.62 6.56
N LEU A 67 8.36 -1.13 7.72
CA LEU A 67 9.28 -0.02 7.90
C LEU A 67 10.54 -0.51 8.61
N LYS A 68 11.68 0.12 8.34
CA LYS A 68 12.93 -0.14 9.06
C LYS A 68 12.85 0.30 10.52
N ASN A 69 12.10 1.38 10.77
CA ASN A 69 11.92 1.94 12.10
C ASN A 69 10.55 1.53 12.64
N LYS A 70 10.52 1.17 13.93
CA LYS A 70 9.27 0.95 14.64
C LYS A 70 8.54 2.28 14.81
N ILE A 71 7.24 2.27 14.55
CA ILE A 71 6.35 3.40 14.77
C ILE A 71 5.24 2.95 15.71
N GLU A 72 4.88 3.82 16.64
CA GLU A 72 3.79 3.54 17.58
C GLU A 72 2.46 3.91 16.93
N ILE A 73 1.61 2.90 16.70
CA ILE A 73 0.25 3.08 16.18
C ILE A 73 -0.70 2.51 17.23
N ALA A 74 -1.62 3.34 17.73
CA ALA A 74 -2.56 2.96 18.78
C ALA A 74 -3.37 1.71 18.38
N GLY A 75 -3.25 0.64 19.17
CA GLY A 75 -3.97 -0.61 18.96
C GLY A 75 -3.38 -1.53 17.89
N VAL A 76 -2.21 -1.22 17.32
CA VAL A 76 -1.54 -2.06 16.31
C VAL A 76 -0.19 -2.51 16.83
N ASN A 77 -0.01 -3.83 16.92
CA ASN A 77 1.29 -4.45 17.19
C ASN A 77 1.92 -4.89 15.87
N PRO A 78 3.07 -4.33 15.45
CA PRO A 78 3.72 -4.75 14.22
C PRO A 78 4.30 -6.17 14.35
N VAL A 79 4.31 -6.88 13.23
CA VAL A 79 5.08 -8.13 13.10
C VAL A 79 6.55 -7.75 12.89
N GLU A 80 7.42 -8.22 13.76
CA GLU A 80 8.86 -8.01 13.65
C GLU A 80 9.47 -9.13 12.80
N LEU A 81 10.19 -8.77 11.73
CA LEU A 81 10.82 -9.74 10.83
C LEU A 81 12.34 -9.50 10.76
N ASN A 82 13.08 -10.60 10.84
CA ASN A 82 14.54 -10.62 10.76
C ASN A 82 15.01 -11.00 9.35
N PRO A 83 16.12 -10.44 8.85
CA PRO A 83 16.69 -10.86 7.57
C PRO A 83 17.27 -12.27 7.67
N VAL A 84 17.00 -13.16 6.71
CA VAL A 84 17.57 -14.53 6.71
C VAL A 84 19.10 -14.54 6.68
N ASN A 85 19.72 -13.60 5.97
CA ASN A 85 21.18 -13.60 5.74
C ASN A 85 21.96 -12.67 6.69
N ASN A 86 21.35 -12.09 7.73
CA ASN A 86 21.94 -11.06 8.61
C ASN A 86 22.48 -9.79 7.89
N GLU A 87 22.37 -9.69 6.58
CA GLU A 87 22.77 -8.52 5.78
C GLU A 87 21.71 -7.39 5.79
N GLY A 88 20.53 -7.65 6.35
CA GLY A 88 19.45 -6.68 6.48
C GLY A 88 19.31 -6.09 7.88
N THR A 89 18.24 -5.33 8.10
CA THR A 89 17.83 -4.85 9.42
C THR A 89 16.53 -5.51 9.83
N VAL A 90 16.22 -5.53 11.12
CA VAL A 90 14.86 -5.86 11.56
C VAL A 90 13.88 -4.86 10.95
N ILE A 91 12.77 -5.37 10.43
CA ILE A 91 11.68 -4.57 9.86
C ILE A 91 10.39 -4.82 10.64
N TYR A 92 9.56 -3.78 10.71
CA TYR A 92 8.31 -3.77 11.47
C TYR A 92 7.15 -3.68 10.49
N CYS A 93 6.35 -4.72 10.43
CA CYS A 93 5.30 -4.90 9.42
C CYS A 93 3.92 -4.63 10.01
N TYR A 94 3.20 -3.71 9.39
CA TYR A 94 1.86 -3.29 9.77
C TYR A 94 0.88 -3.75 8.68
N PRO A 95 -0.35 -4.15 9.04
CA PRO A 95 -1.39 -4.43 8.06
C PRO A 95 -1.58 -3.25 7.11
N ASP A 96 -1.55 -3.53 5.81
CA ASP A 96 -1.81 -2.55 4.75
C ASP A 96 -3.33 -2.52 4.48
N LYS A 97 -4.09 -2.07 5.49
CA LYS A 97 -5.52 -1.66 5.50
C LYS A 97 -6.09 -1.61 6.91
#